data_AF-A0A519R313-F1
#
_entry.id   AF-A0A519R313-F1
#
_cell.length_a   1.000
_cell.length_b   1.000
_cell.length_c   1.000
_cell.angle_alpha   90.00
_cell.angle_beta   90.00
_cell.angle_gamma   90.00
#
_symmetry.space_group_name_H-M   'P 1'
#
loop_
_entity.id
_entity.type
_entity.pdbx_description
1 polymer ?
#
loop_
_entity_poly.entity_id
_entity_poly.type
_entity_poly.pdbx_seq_one_letter_code
_entity_poly.pdbx_strand_id
1 'polypeptide(L)'
;METTIKIVSLVFLVGLLFSPVLIGLRLNKSDIRHKFVVYLTISILITATIALTFGWWAKTSDELLLEYYGYNFQAMNAAERFENVSANNMEQVENLEKSLMGIGWPLKVIMTYVFYFPYLLIVYSLTSLFKEKFQNNQHKKITQTDKSNTAGNIT
;
A
#
# COMPACT_ATOMS: atom_id res chain seq x y z
N MET A 1 5.48 6.68 -21.80
CA MET A 1 4.26 6.87 -20.99
C MET A 1 4.07 5.72 -19.99
N GLU A 2 4.22 4.47 -20.41
CA GLU A 2 4.14 3.28 -19.52
C GLU A 2 5.04 3.32 -18.28
N THR A 3 6.31 3.69 -18.42
CA THR A 3 7.27 3.68 -17.29
C THR A 3 6.82 4.64 -16.19
N THR A 4 6.28 5.80 -16.54
CA THR A 4 5.77 6.78 -15.59
C THR A 4 4.58 6.23 -14.83
N ILE A 5 3.63 5.61 -15.52
CA ILE A 5 2.45 4.97 -14.91
C ILE A 5 2.90 3.86 -13.95
N LYS A 6 3.86 3.02 -14.36
CA LYS A 6 4.44 1.95 -13.52
C LYS A 6 5.11 2.50 -12.27
N ILE A 7 5.87 3.60 -12.38
CA ILE A 7 6.53 4.25 -11.24
C ILE A 7 5.51 4.82 -10.26
N VAL A 8 4.49 5.54 -10.75
CA VAL A 8 3.45 6.11 -9.87
C VAL A 8 2.72 4.98 -9.14
N SER A 9 2.37 3.91 -9.85
CA SER A 9 1.74 2.73 -9.25
C SER A 9 2.62 2.05 -8.20
N LEU A 10 3.93 1.97 -8.44
CA LEU A 10 4.90 1.46 -7.47
C LEU A 10 4.93 2.31 -6.20
N VAL A 11 4.95 3.64 -6.34
CA VAL A 11 4.95 4.57 -5.20
C VAL A 11 3.69 4.40 -4.36
N PHE A 12 2.51 4.28 -4.98
CA PHE A 12 1.27 4.00 -4.27
C PHE A 12 1.29 2.65 -3.55
N LEU A 13 1.83 1.61 -4.18
CA LEU A 13 1.94 0.27 -3.58
C LEU A 13 2.86 0.27 -2.36
N VAL A 14 4.02 0.91 -2.47
CA VAL A 14 4.95 1.12 -1.35
C VAL A 14 4.25 1.93 -0.25
N GLY A 15 3.58 3.03 -0.60
CA GLY A 15 2.81 3.83 0.36
C GLY A 15 1.75 3.02 1.12
N LEU A 16 1.03 2.12 0.43
CA LEU A 16 0.01 1.27 1.02
C LEU A 16 0.61 0.29 2.05
N LEU A 17 1.77 -0.30 1.74
CA LEU A 17 2.49 -1.22 2.64
C LEU A 17 3.10 -0.52 3.85
N PHE A 18 3.71 0.66 3.64
CA PHE A 18 4.35 1.42 4.72
C PHE A 18 3.35 2.17 5.61
N SER A 19 2.16 2.49 5.10
CA SER A 19 1.10 3.21 5.83
C SER A 19 0.77 2.58 7.19
N PRO A 20 0.39 1.29 7.30
CA PRO A 20 0.08 0.67 8.59
C PRO A 20 1.29 0.64 9.53
N VAL A 21 2.51 0.47 9.00
CA VAL A 21 3.74 0.49 9.81
C VAL A 21 3.97 1.87 10.44
N LEU A 22 3.86 2.95 9.66
CA LEU A 22 4.01 4.33 10.12
C LEU A 22 2.97 4.69 11.19
N ILE A 23 1.73 4.24 11.01
CA ILE A 23 0.63 4.44 11.95
C ILE A 23 0.93 3.71 13.27
N GLY A 24 1.39 2.46 13.20
CA GLY A 24 1.78 1.67 14.38
C GLY A 24 2.91 2.30 15.20
N LEU A 25 3.93 2.84 14.52
CA LEU A 25 5.03 3.56 15.16
C LEU A 25 4.55 4.86 15.85
N ARG A 26 3.60 5.59 15.24
CA ARG A 26 3.08 6.87 15.77
C ARG A 26 2.17 6.66 16.97
N LEU A 27 1.27 5.68 16.91
CA LEU A 27 0.34 5.35 18.00
C LEU A 27 1.05 4.81 19.24
N ASN A 28 2.21 4.17 19.07
CA ASN A 28 2.99 3.67 20.20
C ASN A 28 3.48 4.77 21.16
N LYS A 29 3.67 6.01 20.66
CA LYS A 29 4.06 7.16 21.49
C LYS A 29 2.91 7.74 22.32
N SER A 30 1.67 7.39 22.00
CA SER A 30 0.49 7.93 22.67
C SER A 30 0.00 6.99 23.78
N ASP A 31 -0.42 7.54 24.91
CA ASP A 31 -0.85 6.77 26.08
C ASP A 31 -2.37 6.47 26.07
N ILE A 32 -2.81 5.83 24.99
CA ILE A 32 -4.23 5.51 24.76
C ILE A 32 -4.52 4.11 25.32
N ARG A 33 -5.64 3.94 26.04
CA ARG A 33 -6.04 2.63 26.62
C ARG A 33 -6.33 1.55 25.57
N HIS A 34 -6.91 1.91 24.43
CA HIS A 34 -7.33 0.96 23.38
C HIS A 34 -6.49 1.11 22.09
N LYS A 35 -5.14 1.04 22.20
CA LYS A 35 -4.21 1.25 21.07
C LYS A 35 -4.52 0.36 19.86
N PHE A 36 -4.97 -0.88 20.11
CA PHE A 36 -5.34 -1.83 19.06
C PHE A 36 -6.56 -1.37 18.23
N VAL A 37 -7.66 -0.99 18.89
CA VAL A 37 -8.90 -0.58 18.20
C VAL A 37 -8.65 0.71 17.42
N VAL A 38 -7.98 1.69 18.04
CA VAL A 38 -7.64 2.95 17.37
C VAL A 38 -6.72 2.73 16.17
N TYR A 39 -5.70 1.86 16.31
CA TYR A 39 -4.84 1.47 15.20
C TYR A 39 -5.65 0.85 14.07
N LEU A 40 -6.53 -0.10 14.37
CA LEU A 40 -7.31 -0.82 13.37
C LEU A 40 -8.25 0.13 12.62
N THR A 41 -8.95 1.02 13.33
CA THR A 41 -9.85 1.99 12.70
C THR A 41 -9.09 2.99 11.81
N ILE A 42 -8.00 3.58 12.31
CA ILE A 42 -7.23 4.58 11.56
C ILE A 42 -6.53 3.94 10.36
N SER A 43 -5.92 2.76 10.56
CA SER A 43 -5.27 2.04 9.46
C SER A 43 -6.27 1.69 8.38
N ILE A 44 -7.42 1.11 8.73
CA ILE A 44 -8.47 0.76 7.76
C ILE A 44 -8.94 2.00 7.01
N LEU A 45 -9.21 3.10 7.70
CA LEU A 45 -9.69 4.34 7.08
C LEU A 45 -8.66 4.86 6.06
N ILE A 46 -7.40 4.98 6.47
CA ILE A 46 -6.32 5.49 5.61
C ILE A 46 -6.06 4.55 4.43
N THR A 47 -5.93 3.24 4.67
CA THR A 47 -5.66 2.28 3.59
C THR A 47 -6.84 2.16 2.64
N ALA A 48 -8.08 2.28 3.10
CA ALA A 48 -9.25 2.33 2.24
C ALA A 48 -9.23 3.57 1.33
N THR A 49 -8.94 4.76 1.87
CA THR A 49 -8.83 5.98 1.06
C THR A 49 -7.72 5.85 0.01
N ILE A 50 -6.53 5.38 0.40
CA ILE A 50 -5.41 5.17 -0.53
C ILE A 50 -5.78 4.14 -1.60
N ALA A 51 -6.41 3.02 -1.22
CA ALA A 51 -6.79 1.97 -2.15
C ALA A 51 -7.87 2.43 -3.15
N LEU A 52 -8.82 3.27 -2.73
CA LEU A 52 -9.81 3.87 -3.62
C LEU A 52 -9.16 4.84 -4.61
N THR A 53 -8.28 5.73 -4.13
CA THR A 53 -7.52 6.64 -5.01
C THR A 53 -6.64 5.85 -5.98
N PHE A 54 -6.02 4.76 -5.53
CA PHE A 54 -5.20 3.89 -6.36
C PHE A 54 -6.03 3.18 -7.44
N GLY A 55 -7.21 2.64 -7.10
CA GLY A 55 -8.10 2.01 -8.06
C GLY A 55 -8.62 2.99 -9.12
N TRP A 56 -8.96 4.21 -8.71
CA TRP A 56 -9.33 5.28 -9.64
C TRP A 56 -8.17 5.69 -10.55
N TRP A 57 -6.96 5.84 -9.99
CA TRP A 57 -5.75 6.15 -10.74
C TRP A 57 -5.39 5.05 -11.75
N ALA A 58 -5.52 3.78 -11.36
CA ALA A 58 -5.24 2.64 -12.24
C ALA A 58 -6.15 2.66 -13.48
N LYS A 59 -7.47 2.84 -13.30
CA LYS A 59 -8.42 2.98 -14.40
C LYS A 59 -8.06 4.15 -15.33
N THR A 60 -7.81 5.31 -14.74
CA THR A 60 -7.47 6.53 -15.50
C THR A 60 -6.16 6.33 -16.28
N SER A 61 -5.20 5.62 -15.70
CA SER A 61 -3.92 5.32 -16.35
C SER A 61 -4.10 4.36 -17.53
N ASP A 62 -4.96 3.34 -17.39
CA ASP A 62 -5.26 2.37 -18.45
C ASP A 62 -6.01 3.07 -19.62
N GLU A 63 -6.95 3.96 -19.32
CA GLU A 63 -7.65 4.78 -20.33
C GLU A 63 -6.68 5.70 -21.09
N LEU A 64 -5.79 6.39 -20.38
CA LEU A 64 -4.76 7.25 -20.98
C LEU A 64 -3.80 6.43 -21.87
N LEU A 65 -3.49 5.20 -21.48
CA LEU A 65 -2.62 4.31 -22.25
C LEU A 65 -3.30 3.83 -23.55
N LEU A 66 -4.59 3.50 -23.48
CA LEU A 66 -5.40 3.13 -24.64
C LEU A 66 -5.48 4.30 -25.64
N GLU A 67 -5.73 5.52 -25.15
CA GLU A 67 -5.74 6.72 -25.99
C GLU A 67 -4.38 6.93 -26.66
N TYR A 68 -3.28 6.76 -25.92
CA TYR A 68 -1.92 6.83 -26.47
C TYR A 68 -1.64 5.78 -27.56
N TYR A 69 -2.23 4.59 -27.44
CA TYR A 69 -2.13 3.55 -28.46
C TYR A 69 -3.04 3.75 -29.67
N GLY A 70 -3.84 4.82 -29.71
CA GLY A 70 -4.77 5.11 -30.80
C GLY A 70 -6.09 4.36 -30.70
N TYR A 71 -6.44 3.83 -29.52
CA TYR A 71 -7.73 3.19 -29.29
C TYR A 71 -8.86 4.21 -29.38
N ASN A 72 -9.85 3.94 -30.23
CA ASN A 72 -10.98 4.85 -30.42
C ASN A 72 -12.16 4.45 -29.52
N PHE A 73 -12.35 5.16 -28.40
CA PHE A 73 -13.47 4.93 -27.49
C PHE A 73 -14.85 5.22 -28.09
N GLN A 74 -14.94 5.99 -29.18
CA GLN A 74 -16.20 6.37 -29.82
C GLN A 74 -16.59 5.45 -30.99
N ALA A 75 -15.72 4.53 -31.39
CA ALA A 75 -15.98 3.63 -32.51
C ALA A 75 -17.09 2.61 -32.17
N MET A 76 -18.05 2.45 -33.10
CA MET A 76 -19.18 1.52 -32.95
C MET A 76 -18.78 0.07 -33.27
N ASN A 77 -17.76 -0.14 -34.11
CA ASN A 77 -17.28 -1.46 -34.49
C ASN A 77 -15.90 -1.77 -33.88
N ALA A 78 -15.66 -3.04 -33.55
CA ALA A 78 -14.36 -3.49 -33.04
C ALA A 78 -13.21 -3.17 -34.02
N ALA A 79 -13.43 -3.36 -35.32
CA ALA A 79 -12.42 -3.03 -36.33
C ALA A 79 -11.99 -1.55 -36.32
N GLU A 80 -12.95 -0.64 -36.09
CA GLU A 80 -12.70 0.81 -35.98
C GLU A 80 -12.06 1.20 -34.64
N ARG A 81 -12.28 0.42 -33.57
CA ARG A 81 -11.65 0.64 -32.25
C ARG A 81 -10.15 0.38 -32.27
N PHE A 82 -9.71 -0.58 -33.08
CA PHE A 82 -8.30 -0.99 -33.20
C PHE A 82 -7.61 -0.44 -34.46
N GLU A 83 -8.30 0.36 -35.28
CA GLU A 83 -7.81 0.79 -36.59
C GLU A 83 -6.47 1.55 -36.54
N ASN A 84 -6.27 2.37 -35.51
CA ASN A 84 -5.04 3.15 -35.32
C ASN A 84 -4.02 2.48 -34.39
N VAL A 85 -4.32 1.27 -33.91
CA VAL A 85 -3.46 0.53 -32.98
C VAL A 85 -2.39 -0.23 -33.79
N SER A 86 -1.12 -0.01 -33.45
CA SER A 86 -0.02 -0.75 -34.05
C SER A 86 -0.15 -2.26 -33.80
N ALA A 87 0.12 -3.09 -34.81
CA ALA A 87 0.05 -4.55 -34.73
C ALA A 87 0.90 -5.15 -33.59
N ASN A 88 2.00 -4.48 -33.20
CA ASN A 88 2.85 -4.92 -32.10
C ASN A 88 2.23 -4.70 -30.70
N ASN A 89 1.21 -3.85 -30.60
CA ASN A 89 0.56 -3.47 -29.34
C ASN A 89 -0.88 -4.02 -29.24
N MET A 90 -1.40 -4.69 -30.27
CA MET A 90 -2.77 -5.21 -30.31
C MET A 90 -3.08 -6.12 -29.10
N GLU A 91 -2.18 -7.04 -28.76
CA GLU A 91 -2.37 -7.95 -27.63
C GLU A 91 -2.45 -7.21 -26.28
N GLN A 92 -1.69 -6.12 -26.12
CA GLN A 92 -1.74 -5.31 -24.90
C GLN A 92 -3.05 -4.53 -24.80
N VAL A 93 -3.49 -3.92 -25.90
CA VAL A 93 -4.74 -3.15 -25.97
C VAL A 93 -5.96 -4.06 -25.74
N GLU A 94 -5.97 -5.26 -26.30
CA GLU A 94 -7.06 -6.23 -26.09
C GLU A 94 -7.16 -6.65 -24.60
N ASN A 95 -6.01 -6.89 -23.96
CA ASN A 95 -5.97 -7.21 -22.52
C ASN A 95 -6.44 -6.04 -21.65
N LEU A 96 -6.09 -4.81 -22.02
CA LEU A 96 -6.55 -3.59 -21.34
C LEU A 96 -8.06 -3.39 -21.50
N GLU A 97 -8.61 -3.59 -22.71
CA GLU A 97 -10.05 -3.52 -22.97
C GLU A 97 -10.81 -4.54 -22.12
N LYS A 98 -10.36 -5.80 -22.09
CA LYS A 98 -10.96 -6.85 -21.24
C LYS A 98 -10.90 -6.49 -19.75
N SER A 99 -9.82 -5.86 -19.31
CA SER A 99 -9.67 -5.37 -17.93
C SER A 99 -10.63 -4.21 -17.61
N LEU A 100 -10.83 -3.28 -18.55
CA LEU A 100 -11.70 -2.11 -18.40
C LEU A 100 -13.19 -2.45 -18.49
N MET A 101 -13.58 -3.42 -19.33
CA MET A 101 -14.97 -3.89 -19.46
C MET A 101 -15.37 -4.92 -18.41
N GLY A 102 -14.43 -5.40 -17.60
CA GLY A 102 -14.67 -6.38 -16.54
C GLY A 102 -15.34 -5.80 -15.29
N ILE A 103 -15.23 -6.55 -14.18
CA ILE A 103 -15.71 -6.13 -12.86
C ILE A 103 -15.21 -4.72 -12.51
N GLY A 104 -16.14 -3.83 -12.18
CA GLY A 104 -15.84 -2.43 -11.87
C GLY A 104 -14.70 -2.27 -10.87
N TRP A 105 -13.82 -1.30 -11.12
CA TRP A 105 -12.62 -1.05 -10.33
C TRP A 105 -12.84 -0.98 -8.80
N PRO A 106 -13.94 -0.42 -8.25
CA PRO A 106 -14.12 -0.36 -6.80
C PRO A 106 -14.29 -1.75 -6.20
N LEU A 107 -14.98 -2.65 -6.92
CA LEU A 107 -15.22 -4.01 -6.45
C LEU A 107 -13.93 -4.84 -6.44
N LYS A 108 -13.06 -4.63 -7.45
CA LYS A 108 -11.73 -5.24 -7.51
C LYS A 108 -10.88 -4.84 -6.30
N VAL A 109 -10.89 -3.55 -5.94
CA VAL A 109 -10.20 -3.02 -4.76
C VAL A 109 -10.72 -3.66 -3.48
N ILE A 110 -12.05 -3.76 -3.30
CA ILE A 110 -12.67 -4.36 -2.10
C ILE A 110 -12.30 -5.84 -1.98
N MET A 111 -12.36 -6.60 -3.07
CA MET A 111 -11.96 -8.02 -3.10
C MET A 111 -10.51 -8.20 -2.65
N THR A 112 -9.58 -7.42 -3.21
CA THR A 112 -8.16 -7.46 -2.81
C THR A 112 -7.97 -7.03 -1.35
N TYR A 113 -8.79 -6.10 -0.86
CA TYR A 113 -8.71 -5.60 0.51
C TYR A 113 -9.04 -6.67 1.56
N VAL A 114 -9.94 -7.61 1.27
CA VAL A 114 -10.23 -8.75 2.16
C VAL A 114 -8.97 -9.58 2.43
N PHE A 115 -8.15 -9.79 1.40
CA PHE A 115 -6.85 -10.47 1.54
C PHE A 115 -5.78 -9.62 2.24
N TYR A 116 -5.94 -8.30 2.26
CA TYR A 116 -5.05 -7.37 2.95
C TYR A 116 -5.32 -7.30 4.46
N PHE A 117 -6.52 -7.66 4.92
CA PHE A 117 -6.89 -7.59 6.33
C PHE A 117 -6.00 -8.44 7.27
N PRO A 118 -5.64 -9.70 6.95
CA PRO A 118 -4.68 -10.48 7.74
C PRO A 118 -3.30 -9.81 7.87
N TYR A 119 -2.86 -9.10 6.83
CA TYR A 119 -1.58 -8.38 6.85
C TYR A 119 -1.56 -7.27 7.89
N LEU A 120 -2.65 -6.51 8.03
CA LEU A 120 -2.77 -5.45 9.05
C LEU A 120 -2.58 -5.98 10.48
N LEU A 121 -3.10 -7.18 10.76
CA LEU A 121 -2.98 -7.84 12.06
C LEU A 121 -1.53 -8.31 12.34
N ILE A 122 -0.86 -8.85 11.32
CA ILE A 122 0.53 -9.28 11.40
C ILE A 122 1.45 -8.08 11.66
N VAL A 123 1.25 -6.97 10.92
CA VAL A 123 2.04 -5.74 11.10
C VAL A 123 1.88 -5.17 12.50
N TYR A 124 0.66 -5.15 13.04
CA TYR A 124 0.42 -4.72 14.42
C TYR A 124 1.18 -5.59 15.42
N SER A 125 1.07 -6.92 15.28
CA SER A 125 1.73 -7.88 16.16
C SER A 125 3.25 -7.73 16.12
N LEU A 126 3.85 -7.61 14.94
CA LEU A 126 5.28 -7.36 14.76
C LEU A 126 5.70 -6.05 15.46
N THR A 127 4.97 -4.96 15.23
CA THR A 127 5.30 -3.65 15.82
C THR A 127 5.27 -3.69 17.35
N SER A 128 4.34 -4.45 17.94
CA SER A 128 4.26 -4.67 19.39
C SER A 128 5.47 -5.46 19.92
N LEU A 129 5.87 -6.54 19.24
CA LEU A 129 7.02 -7.37 19.64
C LEU A 129 8.36 -6.62 19.50
N PHE A 130 8.52 -5.83 18.44
CA PHE A 130 9.72 -5.00 18.25
C PHE A 130 9.86 -3.94 19.34
N LYS A 131 8.76 -3.36 19.83
CA LYS A 131 8.78 -2.43 20.96
C LYS A 131 9.34 -3.11 22.21
N GLU A 132 8.85 -4.29 22.54
CA GLU A 132 9.25 -5.03 23.74
C GLU A 132 10.74 -5.37 23.71
N LYS A 133 11.25 -5.80 22.55
CA LYS A 133 12.69 -6.01 22.35
C LYS A 133 13.52 -4.73 22.46
N PHE A 134 13.04 -3.61 21.92
CA PHE A 134 13.79 -2.35 21.96
C PHE A 134 13.84 -1.75 23.38
N GLN A 135 12.73 -1.79 24.12
CA GLN A 135 12.69 -1.31 25.51
C GLN A 135 13.54 -2.18 26.44
N ASN A 136 13.50 -3.51 26.28
CA ASN A 136 14.35 -4.42 27.06
C ASN A 136 15.84 -4.21 26.80
N ASN A 137 16.24 -3.93 25.56
CA ASN A 137 17.65 -3.66 25.24
C ASN A 137 18.16 -2.34 25.84
N GLN A 138 17.31 -1.30 25.91
CA GLN A 138 17.68 -0.03 26.55
C GLN A 138 17.77 -0.17 28.07
N HIS A 139 16.82 -0.88 28.69
CA HIS A 139 16.85 -1.10 30.13
C HIS A 139 18.08 -1.91 30.55
N LYS A 140 18.42 -2.96 29.78
CA LYS A 140 19.62 -3.79 30.02
C LYS A 140 20.93 -2.99 29.92
N LYS A 141 20.99 -1.99 29.03
CA LYS A 141 22.13 -1.08 28.90
C LYS A 141 22.30 -0.20 30.15
N ILE A 142 21.20 0.40 30.62
CA ILE A 142 21.21 1.28 31.80
C ILE A 142 21.61 0.49 33.06
N THR A 143 21.06 -0.71 33.27
CA THR A 143 21.40 -1.55 34.43
C THR A 143 22.85 -2.04 34.41
N GLN A 144 23.48 -2.18 33.24
CA GLN A 144 24.92 -2.50 33.15
C GLN A 144 25.80 -1.29 33.45
N THR A 145 25.41 -0.08 33.02
CA THR A 145 26.15 1.15 33.31
C THR A 145 26.14 1.49 34.81
N ASP A 146 25.00 1.31 35.49
CA ASP A 146 24.92 1.52 36.95
C ASP A 146 25.81 0.54 37.73
N LYS A 147 25.83 -0.75 37.36
CA LYS A 147 26.68 -1.74 38.03
C LYS A 147 28.19 -1.47 37.86
N SER A 148 28.60 -0.91 36.72
CA SER A 148 29.99 -0.50 36.47
C SER A 148 30.41 0.67 37.37
N ASN A 149 29.51 1.64 37.57
CA ASN A 149 29.82 2.84 38.35
C ASN A 149 29.89 2.56 39.86
N THR A 150 29.08 1.63 40.38
CA THR A 150 29.13 1.23 41.79
C THR A 150 30.38 0.42 42.12
N ALA A 151 30.92 -0.35 41.17
CA ALA A 151 32.14 -1.14 41.38
C ALA A 151 33.43 -0.30 41.40
N GLY A 152 33.46 0.84 40.71
CA GLY A 152 34.61 1.75 40.68
C GLY A 152 34.70 2.73 41.86
N ASN A 153 33.69 2.79 42.73
CA ASN A 153 33.61 3.75 43.83
C ASN A 153 33.96 3.12 45.21
N ILE A 154 34.46 1.87 45.21
CA ILE A 154 34.81 1.09 46.41
C ILE A 154 36.32 0.83 46.54
N THR A 155 37.14 1.52 45.74
CA THR A 155 38.62 1.49 45.78
C THR A 155 39.16 2.87 46.05
#